data_AF-A0A1I2SSP6-F1
#
_entry.id   AF-A0A1I2SSP6-F1
#
_cell.length_a   1.000
_cell.length_b   1.000
_cell.length_c   1.000
_cell.angle_alpha   90.00
_cell.angle_beta   90.00
_cell.angle_gamma   90.00
#
_symmetry.space_group_name_H-M   'P 1'
#
loop_
_entity.id
_entity.type
_entity.pdbx_description
1 polymer ?
#
loop_
_entity_poly.entity_id
_entity_poly.type
_entity_poly.pdbx_seq_one_letter_code
_entity_poly.pdbx_strand_id
1 'polypeptide(L)'
;MKMGNSQELSPIMKQWHDIKSKHPDAVLLFRCGDFYESYNMDAKECASILEITLTWRTNVFPHNHETYDGAMAGFPHHALDTYLPKLIRAGKRIAICDQLEDLRLTKKLVKRGITELVTPNKNKEQ
;
A
#
# COMPACT_ATOMS: atom_id res chain seq x y z
N MET A 1 25.37 -20.05 21.36
CA MET A 1 24.81 -19.49 20.11
C MET A 1 23.56 -18.70 20.44
N LYS A 2 23.57 -17.37 20.30
CA LYS A 2 22.34 -16.57 20.36
C LYS A 2 21.82 -16.43 18.92
N MET A 3 20.70 -17.06 18.63
CA MET A 3 19.97 -16.87 17.37
C MET A 3 19.57 -15.40 17.28
N GLY A 4 20.00 -14.71 16.23
CA GLY A 4 19.71 -13.31 15.99
C GLY A 4 18.20 -13.08 15.86
N ASN A 5 17.69 -12.10 16.60
CA ASN A 5 16.28 -11.72 16.67
C ASN A 5 15.62 -11.66 15.29
N SER A 6 14.41 -12.24 15.19
CA SER A 6 13.41 -11.90 14.18
C SER A 6 13.36 -10.38 14.02
N GLN A 7 13.68 -9.88 12.82
CA GLN A 7 13.57 -8.45 12.48
C GLN A 7 12.16 -7.98 12.81
N GLU A 8 12.01 -7.27 13.93
CA GLU A 8 10.70 -6.82 14.39
C GLU A 8 10.20 -5.78 13.39
N LEU A 9 9.09 -6.07 12.69
CA LEU A 9 8.52 -5.16 11.71
C LEU A 9 8.36 -3.76 12.31
N SER A 10 8.77 -2.72 11.57
CA SER A 10 8.60 -1.34 12.03
C SER A 10 7.13 -1.07 12.38
N PRO A 11 6.82 -0.17 13.33
CA PRO A 11 5.44 0.07 13.77
C PRO A 11 4.48 0.43 12.63
N ILE A 12 4.97 1.12 11.59
CA ILE A 12 4.19 1.46 10.41
C ILE A 12 3.85 0.23 9.55
N MET A 13 4.76 -0.75 9.47
CA MET A 13 4.52 -2.00 8.74
C MET A 13 3.61 -2.96 9.48
N LYS A 14 3.67 -2.95 10.82
CA LYS A 14 2.68 -3.65 11.64
C LYS A 14 1.26 -3.13 11.32
N GLN A 15 1.08 -1.80 11.31
CA GLN A 15 -0.21 -1.20 10.89
C GLN A 15 -0.61 -1.58 9.46
N TRP A 16 0.33 -1.51 8.51
CA TRP A 16 0.05 -1.90 7.13
C TRP A 16 -0.41 -3.38 7.05
N HIS A 17 0.28 -4.30 7.72
CA HIS A 17 -0.05 -5.72 7.71
C HIS A 17 -1.42 -6.00 8.36
N ASP A 18 -1.71 -5.34 9.49
CA ASP A 18 -3.01 -5.45 10.18
C ASP A 18 -4.18 -4.95 9.32
N ILE A 19 -3.95 -3.94 8.47
CA ILE A 19 -4.96 -3.42 7.56
C ILE A 19 -5.07 -4.31 6.31
N LYS A 20 -3.94 -4.73 5.73
CA LYS A 20 -3.92 -5.59 4.55
C LYS A 20 -4.54 -6.97 4.82
N SER A 21 -4.32 -7.55 6.00
CA SER A 21 -4.91 -8.84 6.39
C SER A 21 -6.44 -8.84 6.43
N LYS A 22 -7.06 -7.67 6.63
CA LYS A 22 -8.53 -7.49 6.58
C LYS A 22 -9.07 -7.37 5.15
N HIS A 23 -8.21 -7.01 4.20
CA HIS A 23 -8.54 -6.80 2.79
C HIS A 23 -7.51 -7.49 1.88
N PRO A 24 -7.34 -8.82 1.98
CA PRO A 24 -6.28 -9.54 1.28
C PRO A 24 -6.42 -9.48 -0.25
N ASP A 25 -7.65 -9.35 -0.74
CA ASP A 25 -8.01 -9.34 -2.16
C ASP A 25 -8.04 -7.94 -2.80
N ALA A 26 -7.85 -6.88 -2.00
CA ALA A 26 -7.82 -5.51 -2.48
C ALA A 26 -6.38 -4.98 -2.53
N VAL A 27 -6.03 -4.23 -3.59
CA VAL A 27 -4.80 -3.42 -3.60
C VAL A 27 -4.94 -2.35 -2.53
N LEU A 28 -4.01 -2.33 -1.58
CA LEU A 28 -3.98 -1.35 -0.50
C LEU A 28 -3.14 -0.13 -0.91
N LEU A 29 -3.80 1.01 -1.05
CA LEU A 29 -3.16 2.32 -1.16
C LEU A 29 -2.96 2.87 0.25
N PHE A 30 -1.76 2.69 0.80
CA PHE A 30 -1.45 3.04 2.19
C PHE A 30 -0.80 4.41 2.28
N ARG A 31 -1.47 5.37 2.92
CA ARG A 31 -0.97 6.74 3.01
C ARG A 31 0.21 6.86 3.98
N CYS A 32 1.35 7.26 3.43
CA CYS A 32 2.59 7.53 4.11
C CYS A 32 2.99 9.00 3.85
N GLY A 33 2.45 9.93 4.66
CA GLY A 33 2.68 11.35 4.47
C GLY A 33 2.04 11.84 3.17
N ASP A 34 2.89 12.33 2.26
CA ASP A 34 2.45 12.90 0.98
C ASP A 34 2.32 11.87 -0.16
N PHE A 35 2.49 10.58 0.13
CA PHE A 35 2.40 9.50 -0.86
C PHE A 35 1.36 8.44 -0.47
N TYR A 36 0.72 7.84 -1.46
CA TYR A 36 0.16 6.50 -1.33
C TYR A 36 1.23 5.49 -1.74
N GLU A 37 1.54 4.56 -0.83
CA GLU A 37 2.48 3.47 -1.04
C GLU A 37 1.72 2.13 -1.03
N SER A 38 2.08 1.24 -1.95
CA SER A 38 1.67 -0.16 -1.98
C SER A 38 2.91 -1.03 -1.87
N TYR A 39 2.77 -2.22 -1.28
CA TYR A 39 3.89 -3.12 -1.01
C TYR A 39 3.64 -4.52 -1.57
N ASN A 40 4.72 -5.29 -1.70
CA ASN A 40 4.72 -6.67 -2.17
C ASN A 40 3.97 -6.85 -3.51
N MET A 41 3.05 -7.80 -3.59
CA MET A 41 2.25 -8.03 -4.81
C MET A 41 1.44 -6.80 -5.21
N ASP A 42 0.90 -6.03 -4.27
CA ASP A 42 0.17 -4.79 -4.58
C ASP A 42 1.09 -3.77 -5.26
N ALA A 43 2.37 -3.69 -4.85
CA ALA A 43 3.35 -2.82 -5.49
C ALA A 43 3.59 -3.21 -6.94
N LYS A 44 3.74 -4.50 -7.23
CA LYS A 44 3.91 -5.03 -8.59
C LYS A 44 2.72 -4.64 -9.47
N GLU A 45 1.50 -4.82 -8.97
CA GLU A 45 0.28 -4.49 -9.70
C GLU A 45 0.18 -2.99 -9.98
N CYS A 46 0.41 -2.16 -8.96
CA CYS A 46 0.41 -0.70 -9.10
C CYS A 46 1.48 -0.24 -10.10
N ALA A 47 2.72 -0.74 -10.01
CA ALA A 47 3.80 -0.37 -10.91
C ALA A 47 3.46 -0.68 -12.37
N SER A 48 2.93 -1.88 -12.62
CA SER A 48 2.54 -2.32 -13.96
C SER A 48 1.37 -1.51 -14.54
N ILE A 49 0.28 -1.33 -13.76
CA ILE A 49 -0.94 -0.67 -14.26
C ILE A 49 -0.77 0.84 -14.39
N LEU A 50 -0.04 1.46 -13.46
CA LEU A 50 0.12 2.90 -13.42
C LEU A 50 1.35 3.40 -14.18
N GLU A 51 2.19 2.48 -14.65
CA GLU A 51 3.48 2.76 -15.30
C GLU A 51 4.40 3.61 -14.40
N ILE A 52 4.45 3.26 -13.11
CA ILE A 52 5.30 3.91 -12.11
C ILE A 52 6.44 2.99 -11.70
N THR A 53 7.51 3.57 -11.14
CA THR A 53 8.69 2.83 -10.72
C THR A 53 8.38 1.81 -9.61
N LEU A 54 8.73 0.55 -9.85
CA LEU A 54 8.81 -0.48 -8.82
C LEU A 54 10.18 -0.43 -8.15
N THR A 55 10.20 -0.37 -6.82
CA THR A 55 11.43 -0.31 -6.01
C THR A 55 11.40 -1.40 -4.93
N TRP A 56 12.50 -1.60 -4.20
CA TRP A 56 12.55 -2.52 -3.07
C TRP A 56 13.03 -1.82 -1.80
N ARG A 57 12.30 -2.02 -0.70
CA ARG A 57 12.71 -1.58 0.64
C ARG A 57 13.27 -2.76 1.44
N THR A 58 14.59 -2.94 1.35
CA THR A 58 15.36 -3.98 2.06
C THR A 58 15.30 -3.88 3.59
N ASN A 59 14.92 -2.72 4.11
CA ASN A 59 14.96 -2.42 5.56
C ASN A 59 13.62 -2.75 6.26
N VAL A 60 12.64 -3.22 5.49
CA VAL A 60 11.23 -3.25 5.86
C VAL A 60 10.66 -4.66 5.72
N PHE A 61 11.06 -5.38 4.67
CA PHE A 61 10.74 -6.79 4.45
C PHE A 61 11.99 -7.52 3.94
N PRO A 62 12.05 -8.86 4.10
CA PRO A 62 13.01 -9.68 3.37
C PRO A 62 12.88 -9.40 1.88
N HIS A 63 14.01 -9.22 1.20
CA HIS A 63 14.01 -8.96 -0.23
C HIS A 63 13.90 -10.28 -1.01
N ASN A 64 12.84 -10.44 -1.80
CA ASN A 64 12.67 -11.57 -2.71
C ASN A 64 11.96 -11.13 -3.99
N HIS A 65 12.63 -11.27 -5.14
CA HIS A 65 12.08 -10.88 -6.45
C HIS A 65 11.00 -11.85 -6.97
N GLU A 66 11.02 -13.12 -6.57
CA GLU A 66 10.05 -14.12 -7.03
C GLU A 66 8.69 -13.93 -6.36
N THR A 67 8.69 -13.70 -5.05
CA THR A 67 7.49 -13.45 -4.24
C THR A 67 7.12 -11.97 -4.16
N TYR A 68 7.96 -11.10 -4.72
CA TYR A 68 7.88 -9.64 -4.61
C TYR A 68 7.99 -9.12 -3.16
N ASP A 69 8.50 -9.92 -2.22
CA ASP A 69 8.68 -9.44 -0.85
C ASP A 69 9.64 -8.25 -0.80
N GLY A 70 9.18 -7.19 -0.12
CA GLY A 70 9.90 -5.92 -0.04
C GLY A 70 9.73 -5.01 -1.24
N ALA A 71 8.97 -5.41 -2.27
CA ALA A 71 8.62 -4.53 -3.36
C ALA A 71 7.75 -3.35 -2.86
N MET A 72 7.94 -2.18 -3.46
CA MET A 72 7.21 -0.96 -3.14
C MET A 72 7.00 -0.12 -4.41
N ALA A 73 5.78 0.37 -4.59
CA ALA A 73 5.44 1.35 -5.61
C ALA A 73 4.53 2.40 -4.96
N GLY A 74 4.62 3.64 -5.42
CA GLY A 74 3.81 4.71 -4.85
C GLY A 74 3.76 5.96 -5.72
N PHE A 75 2.77 6.80 -5.43
CA PHE A 75 2.53 8.05 -6.14
C PHE A 75 2.10 9.16 -5.16
N PRO A 76 2.26 10.44 -5.51
CA PRO A 76 1.85 11.54 -4.64
C PRO A 76 0.36 11.49 -4.32
N HIS A 77 -0.04 11.72 -3.07
CA HIS A 77 -1.42 11.56 -2.62
C HIS A 77 -2.42 12.42 -3.40
N HIS A 78 -2.02 13.62 -3.83
CA HIS A 78 -2.86 14.51 -4.64
C HIS A 78 -3.11 13.98 -6.05
N ALA A 79 -2.38 12.95 -6.49
CA ALA A 79 -2.60 12.29 -7.78
C ALA A 79 -3.60 11.11 -7.68
N LEU A 80 -4.27 10.92 -6.54
CA LEU A 80 -5.27 9.87 -6.36
C LEU A 80 -6.35 9.90 -7.43
N ASP A 81 -6.91 11.08 -7.74
CA ASP A 81 -7.95 11.24 -8.76
C ASP A 81 -7.47 10.89 -10.17
N THR A 82 -6.15 10.92 -10.39
CA THR A 82 -5.53 10.52 -11.67
C THR A 82 -5.30 9.02 -11.75
N TYR A 83 -4.82 8.40 -10.66
CA TYR A 83 -4.39 7.00 -10.66
C TYR A 83 -5.48 6.00 -10.28
N LEU A 84 -6.35 6.35 -9.34
CA LEU A 84 -7.43 5.47 -8.88
C LEU A 84 -8.32 4.99 -10.05
N PRO A 85 -8.78 5.85 -10.98
CA PRO A 85 -9.59 5.38 -12.11
C PRO A 85 -8.87 4.39 -13.04
N LYS A 86 -7.53 4.44 -13.11
CA LYS A 86 -6.75 3.48 -13.92
C LYS A 86 -6.73 2.11 -13.26
N LEU A 87 -6.50 2.06 -11.95
CA LEU A 87 -6.54 0.83 -11.16
C LEU A 87 -7.93 0.16 -11.22
N ILE A 88 -9.00 0.95 -11.08
CA ILE A 88 -10.37 0.45 -11.18
C ILE A 88 -10.69 -0.10 -12.58
N ARG A 89 -10.29 0.61 -13.63
CA ARG A 89 -10.45 0.15 -15.02
C ARG A 89 -9.67 -1.13 -15.32
N ALA A 90 -8.54 -1.34 -14.65
CA ALA A 90 -7.78 -2.59 -14.71
C ALA A 90 -8.41 -3.74 -13.90
N GLY A 91 -9.63 -3.55 -13.37
CA GLY A 91 -10.37 -4.60 -12.66
C GLY A 91 -9.88 -4.84 -11.23
N LYS A 92 -9.11 -3.93 -10.64
CA LYS A 92 -8.60 -4.08 -9.28
C LYS A 92 -9.59 -3.52 -8.26
N ARG A 93 -9.85 -4.29 -7.19
CA ARG A 93 -10.48 -3.78 -5.97
C ARG A 93 -9.44 -3.01 -5.18
N ILE A 94 -9.78 -1.80 -4.74
CA ILE A 94 -8.85 -0.87 -4.09
C ILE A 94 -9.35 -0.55 -2.68
N ALA A 95 -8.44 -0.62 -1.71
CA ALA A 95 -8.66 -0.14 -0.35
C ALA A 95 -7.79 1.09 -0.14
N ILE A 96 -8.41 2.23 0.12
CA ILE A 96 -7.72 3.51 0.37
C ILE A 96 -7.59 3.65 1.88
N CYS A 97 -6.34 3.74 2.35
CA CYS A 97 -6.03 3.85 3.76
C CYS A 97 -5.39 5.21 4.03
N ASP A 98 -6.11 6.09 4.71
CA ASP A 98 -5.63 7.42 5.06
C ASP A 98 -5.11 7.52 6.50
N GLN A 99 -4.44 8.63 6.75
CA GLN A 99 -4.08 9.10 8.08
C GLN A 99 -5.30 9.79 8.71
N LEU A 100 -5.75 9.25 9.84
CA LEU A 100 -6.92 9.76 10.57
C LEU A 100 -6.57 10.89 11.55
N GLU A 101 -5.29 11.15 11.72
CA GLU A 101 -4.76 12.20 12.61
C GLU A 101 -3.74 13.03 11.83
N ASP A 102 -3.67 14.33 12.14
CA ASP A 102 -2.66 15.22 11.57
C ASP A 102 -1.27 14.93 12.18
N LEU A 103 -0.28 14.68 11.32
CA LEU A 103 1.14 14.51 11.69
C LEU A 103 1.67 15.68 12.51
N ARG A 104 1.16 16.89 12.26
CA ARG A 104 1.59 18.12 12.95
C ARG A 104 1.13 18.16 14.40
N LEU A 105 0.09 17.40 14.74
CA LEU A 105 -0.53 17.41 16.06
C LEU A 105 -0.02 16.28 16.97
N THR A 106 0.78 15.34 16.46
CA THR A 106 1.24 14.19 17.24
C THR A 106 2.71 13.85 17.00
N LYS A 107 3.46 13.66 18.11
CA LYS A 107 4.82 13.08 18.08
C LYS A 107 4.80 11.54 18.06
N LYS A 108 3.60 10.94 18.12
CA LYS A 108 3.39 9.49 18.14
C LYS A 108 3.04 8.98 16.75
N LEU A 109 3.12 7.66 16.57
CA LEU A 109 2.72 7.00 15.33
C LEU A 109 1.27 7.35 14.97
N VAL A 110 1.08 7.96 13.80
CA VAL A 110 -0.25 8.37 13.32
C VAL A 110 -1.17 7.17 13.15
N LYS A 111 -2.42 7.31 13.60
CA LYS A 111 -3.48 6.33 13.33
C LYS A 111 -3.88 6.34 11.86
N ARG A 112 -4.08 5.15 11.31
CA ARG A 112 -4.53 4.93 9.94
C ARG A 112 -5.73 4.03 9.91
N GLY A 113 -6.56 4.22 8.89
CA GLY A 113 -7.73 3.39 8.66
C GLY A 113 -8.20 3.46 7.21
N ILE A 114 -8.97 2.46 6.80
CA ILE A 114 -9.63 2.46 5.50
C ILE A 114 -10.68 3.57 5.50
N THR A 115 -10.53 4.53 4.60
CA THR A 115 -11.49 5.61 4.36
C THR A 115 -12.44 5.27 3.23
N GLU A 116 -11.97 4.51 2.25
CA GLU A 116 -12.77 4.12 1.09
C GLU A 116 -12.38 2.74 0.59
N LEU A 117 -13.38 1.99 0.13
CA LEU A 117 -13.22 0.73 -0.56
C LEU A 117 -13.90 0.83 -1.92
N VAL A 118 -13.10 0.77 -2.98
CA VAL A 118 -13.56 0.98 -4.35
C VAL A 118 -13.47 -0.33 -5.12
N THR A 119 -14.59 -0.81 -5.67
CA THR A 119 -14.63 -2.01 -6.50
C THR A 119 -14.95 -1.67 -7.94
N PRO A 120 -14.37 -2.37 -8.92
CA PRO A 120 -14.80 -2.28 -10.31
C PRO A 120 -16.29 -2.64 -10.40
N ASN A 121 -17.09 -1.72 -10.95
CA ASN A 121 -18.48 -2.01 -11.25
C ASN A 121 -18.52 -2.99 -12.43
N LYS A 122 -19.15 -4.16 -12.24
CA LYS A 122 -19.29 -5.20 -13.28
C LYS A 122 -20.17 -4.80 -14.48
N ASN A 123 -20.65 -3.56 -14.55
CA ASN A 123 -21.72 -3.15 -15.48
C ASN A 123 -21.30 -2.03 -16.46
N LYS A 124 -20.04 -1.96 -16.90
CA LYS A 124 -19.65 -1.07 -18.01
C LYS A 124 -18.79 -1.81 -19.04
N GLU A 125 -19.43 -2.77 -19.71
CA GLU A 125 -19.18 -2.99 -21.13
C GLU A 125 -20.00 -1.95 -21.89
N GLN A 126 -19.32 -1.00 -22.53
CA GLN A 126 -19.84 -0.15 -23.60
C GLN A 126 -18.65 0.37 -24.41
#